data_AF-A0A958IAS1-F1
#
_entry.id   AF-A0A958IAS1-F1
#
_cell.length_a   1.000
_cell.length_b   1.000
_cell.length_c   1.000
_cell.angle_alpha   90.00
_cell.angle_beta   90.00
_cell.angle_gamma   90.00
#
_symmetry.space_group_name_H-M   'P 1'
#
loop_
_entity.id
_entity.type
_entity.pdbx_description
1 polymer ?
#
loop_
_entity_poly.entity_id
_entity_poly.type
_entity_poly.pdbx_seq_one_letter_code
_entity_poly.pdbx_strand_id
1 'polypeptide(L)'
;MKTRALPMLMVGIMLSGLWLISSCNKRTNNVVDPPAPINVDSFGESQTLEVVTWNIENFPKTSDPNDAIDGVVGVILGLDADVYGVQ
;
A
#
# COMPACT_ATOMS: atom_id res chain seq x y z
N MET A 1 36.34 -56.07 3.97
CA MET A 1 35.24 -55.35 4.65
C MET A 1 35.43 -53.85 4.41
N LYS A 2 34.85 -53.29 3.35
CA LYS A 2 34.98 -51.86 3.05
C LYS A 2 33.70 -51.38 2.35
N THR A 3 33.34 -50.14 2.66
CA THR A 3 32.35 -49.27 2.01
C THR A 3 30.86 -49.68 2.08
N ARG A 4 30.18 -49.30 3.18
CA ARG A 4 28.72 -49.07 3.21
C ARG A 4 28.30 -47.72 3.84
N ALA A 5 29.26 -46.86 4.20
CA ALA A 5 28.98 -45.60 4.91
C ALA A 5 28.72 -44.39 3.97
N LEU A 6 29.10 -44.48 2.69
CA LEU A 6 28.97 -43.37 1.74
C LEU A 6 27.51 -42.97 1.37
N PRO A 7 26.56 -43.91 1.16
CA PRO A 7 25.20 -43.52 0.72
C PRO A 7 24.37 -42.91 1.85
N MET A 8 24.66 -43.25 3.11
CA MET A 8 23.94 -42.70 4.28
C MET A 8 24.27 -41.22 4.52
N LEU A 9 25.51 -40.81 4.23
CA LEU A 9 25.93 -39.41 4.38
C LEU A 9 25.28 -38.51 3.32
N MET A 10 25.14 -38.98 2.07
CA MET A 10 24.49 -38.22 1.01
C MET A 10 23.00 -38.00 1.25
N VAL A 11 22.28 -39.00 1.76
CA VAL A 11 20.85 -38.89 2.08
C VAL A 11 20.61 -37.88 3.21
N GLY A 12 21.49 -37.85 4.22
CA GLY A 12 21.43 -36.87 5.30
C GLY A 12 21.62 -35.43 4.82
N ILE A 13 22.55 -35.20 3.88
CA ILE A 13 22.81 -33.87 3.30
C ILE A 13 21.65 -33.43 2.39
N MET A 14 21.04 -34.36 1.65
CA MET A 14 19.89 -34.05 0.79
C MET A 14 18.64 -33.67 1.60
N LEU A 15 18.39 -34.36 2.73
CA LEU A 15 17.27 -34.06 3.63
C LEU A 15 17.45 -32.76 4.41
N SER A 16 18.68 -32.38 4.77
CA SER A 16 18.94 -31.10 5.43
C SER A 16 18.81 -29.89 4.49
N GLY A 17 19.14 -30.05 3.20
CA GLY A 17 18.94 -29.01 2.19
C GLY A 17 17.47 -28.69 1.92
N LEU A 18 16.58 -29.68 2.05
CA LEU A 18 15.13 -29.51 1.80
C LEU A 18 14.45 -28.63 2.85
N TRP A 19 14.98 -28.58 4.07
CA TRP A 19 14.46 -27.72 5.15
C TRP A 19 14.79 -26.24 4.94
N LEU A 20 15.89 -25.92 4.25
CA LEU A 20 16.34 -24.53 4.07
C LEU A 20 15.54 -23.77 2.99
N ILE A 21 14.88 -24.46 2.06
CA ILE A 21 14.10 -23.83 0.98
C ILE A 21 12.64 -23.54 1.33
N SER A 22 12.16 -23.99 2.50
CA SER A 22 10.74 -23.91 2.88
C SER A 22 10.32 -22.57 3.53
N SER A 23 11.25 -21.62 3.75
CA SER A 23 10.96 -20.39 4.51
C SER A 23 10.93 -19.09 3.69
N CYS A 24 11.04 -19.13 2.36
CA CYS A 24 11.26 -17.90 1.57
C CYS A 24 10.02 -17.26 0.92
N ASN A 25 8.79 -17.67 1.20
CA ASN A 25 7.63 -17.06 0.51
C ASN A 25 6.37 -16.92 1.37
N LYS A 26 6.48 -16.26 2.53
CA LYS A 26 5.29 -15.78 3.23
C LYS A 26 4.73 -14.58 2.47
N ARG A 27 3.57 -14.76 1.85
CA ARG A 27 2.77 -13.67 1.27
C ARG A 27 2.43 -12.68 2.38
N THR A 28 3.11 -11.54 2.38
CA THR A 28 2.66 -10.37 3.13
C THR A 28 1.41 -9.87 2.43
N ASN A 29 0.26 -10.02 3.08
CA ASN A 29 -0.89 -9.20 2.75
C ASN A 29 -0.55 -7.84 3.34
N ASN A 30 -0.10 -6.91 2.51
CA ASN A 30 -0.05 -5.51 2.90
C ASN A 30 -1.50 -5.14 3.22
N VAL A 31 -1.86 -5.16 4.49
CA VAL A 31 -3.04 -4.43 4.97
C VAL A 31 -2.66 -2.99 4.70
N VAL A 32 -3.19 -2.43 3.62
CA VAL A 32 -3.12 -1.00 3.39
C VAL A 32 -4.01 -0.43 4.49
N ASP A 33 -3.38 0.04 5.56
CA ASP A 33 -4.11 0.80 6.56
C ASP A 33 -4.85 1.93 5.82
N PRO A 34 -6.13 2.17 6.15
CA PRO A 34 -6.87 3.25 5.53
C PRO A 34 -6.05 4.53 5.64
N PRO A 35 -5.95 5.34 4.57
CA PRO A 35 -5.17 6.56 4.59
C PRO A 35 -5.58 7.39 5.81
N ALA A 36 -4.59 7.84 6.58
CA ALA A 36 -4.85 8.67 7.73
C ALA A 36 -5.72 9.87 7.31
N PRO A 37 -6.68 10.31 8.14
CA PRO A 37 -7.48 11.48 7.82
C PRO A 37 -6.55 12.65 7.50
N ILE A 38 -6.73 13.25 6.33
CA ILE A 38 -5.99 14.46 5.97
C ILE A 38 -6.62 15.58 6.80
N ASN A 39 -5.93 15.98 7.87
CA ASN A 39 -6.33 17.12 8.67
C ASN A 39 -5.78 18.37 7.98
N VAL A 40 -6.64 19.03 7.20
CA VAL A 40 -6.36 20.35 6.65
C VAL A 40 -6.93 21.36 7.64
N ASP A 41 -6.09 22.27 8.13
CA ASP A 41 -6.55 23.36 8.96
C ASP A 41 -7.64 24.13 8.19
N SER A 42 -8.74 24.48 8.85
CA SER A 42 -9.76 25.31 8.23
C SER A 42 -9.14 26.67 7.90
N PHE A 43 -9.17 27.07 6.64
CA PHE A 43 -8.68 28.37 6.19
C PHE A 43 -9.86 29.28 5.91
N GLY A 44 -10.14 30.25 6.80
CA GLY A 44 -11.22 31.20 6.57
C GLY A 44 -11.79 31.81 7.85
N GLU A 45 -12.34 33.01 7.74
CA GLU A 45 -13.20 33.62 8.76
C GLU A 45 -14.66 33.47 8.27
N SER A 46 -15.67 33.65 9.13
CA SER A 46 -17.10 33.47 8.75
C SER A 46 -17.62 34.29 7.55
N GLN A 47 -16.79 35.15 6.95
CA GLN A 47 -17.09 36.00 5.81
C GLN A 47 -16.05 35.88 4.67
N THR A 48 -15.34 34.76 4.57
CA THR A 48 -14.47 34.46 3.43
C THR A 48 -15.20 33.58 2.41
N LEU A 49 -14.84 33.73 1.13
CA LEU A 49 -15.23 32.83 0.06
C LEU A 49 -13.99 32.01 -0.30
N GLU A 50 -14.03 30.71 -0.09
CA GLU A 50 -12.94 29.81 -0.42
C GLU A 50 -13.15 29.14 -1.78
N VAL A 51 -12.14 29.27 -2.64
CA VAL A 51 -12.13 28.66 -3.96
C VAL A 51 -10.89 27.78 -4.09
N VAL A 52 -11.12 26.48 -4.29
CA VAL A 52 -10.07 25.48 -4.48
C VAL A 52 -10.06 25.03 -5.93
N THR A 53 -8.89 25.06 -6.56
CA THR A 53 -8.68 24.48 -7.90
C THR A 53 -7.61 23.41 -7.83
N TRP A 54 -7.89 22.24 -8.41
CA TRP A 54 -6.93 21.14 -8.44
C TRP A 54 -6.91 20.45 -9.81
N ASN A 55 -5.71 20.35 -10.39
CA ASN A 55 -5.45 19.45 -11.51
C ASN A 55 -5.14 18.05 -10.96
N ILE A 56 -6.00 17.08 -11.26
CA ILE A 56 -5.90 15.69 -10.78
C ILE A 56 -5.28 14.74 -11.82
N GLU A 57 -4.73 15.26 -12.91
CA GLU A 57 -4.10 14.46 -13.98
C GLU A 57 -2.98 13.55 -13.44
N ASN A 58 -2.24 14.05 -12.44
CA ASN A 58 -1.15 13.35 -11.77
C ASN A 58 -1.57 12.64 -10.48
N PHE A 59 -2.87 12.57 -10.17
CA PHE A 59 -3.32 11.87 -8.98
C PHE A 59 -2.94 10.37 -9.09
N PRO A 60 -2.43 9.75 -8.01
CA PRO A 60 -1.96 8.36 -8.07
C PRO A 60 -3.06 7.44 -8.57
N LYS A 61 -2.83 6.80 -9.72
CA LYS A 61 -3.74 5.79 -10.27
C LYS A 61 -3.48 4.49 -9.54
N THR A 62 -4.37 4.15 -8.63
CA THR A 62 -4.42 2.85 -7.96
C THR A 62 -4.89 1.77 -8.93
N SER A 63 -4.63 0.51 -8.58
CA SER A 63 -5.13 -0.64 -9.37
C SER A 63 -6.65 -0.73 -9.37
N ASP A 64 -7.31 -0.23 -8.32
CA ASP A 64 -8.75 -0.02 -8.29
C ASP A 64 -9.06 1.44 -8.68
N PRO A 65 -9.83 1.69 -9.76
CA PRO A 65 -10.20 3.04 -10.16
C PRO A 65 -11.08 3.77 -9.13
N ASN A 66 -11.76 3.06 -8.22
CA ASN A 66 -12.60 3.67 -7.19
C ASN A 66 -11.76 4.26 -6.04
N ASP A 67 -10.66 3.60 -5.66
CA ASP A 67 -9.77 4.08 -4.59
C ASP A 67 -9.21 5.47 -4.89
N ALA A 68 -8.89 5.75 -6.15
CA ALA A 68 -8.38 7.04 -6.58
C ALA A 68 -9.46 8.15 -6.46
N ILE A 69 -10.71 7.83 -6.78
CA ILE A 69 -11.85 8.75 -6.67
C ILE A 69 -12.17 9.01 -5.20
N ASP A 70 -12.22 7.95 -4.38
CA ASP A 70 -12.51 8.05 -2.95
C ASP A 70 -11.45 8.88 -2.21
N GLY A 71 -10.18 8.77 -2.62
CA GLY A 71 -9.10 9.62 -2.14
C GLY A 71 -9.31 11.11 -2.47
N VAL A 72 -9.68 11.43 -3.71
CA VAL A 72 -9.97 12.82 -4.14
C VAL A 72 -11.19 13.37 -3.39
N VAL A 73 -12.25 12.56 -3.24
CA VAL A 73 -13.45 12.94 -2.47
C VAL A 73 -13.08 13.23 -1.01
N GLY A 74 -12.24 12.40 -0.39
CA GLY A 74 -11.78 12.62 0.98
C GLY A 74 -11.04 13.94 1.16
N VAL A 75 -10.19 14.33 0.20
CA VAL A 75 -9.48 15.61 0.23
C VAL A 75 -10.45 16.78 0.07
N ILE A 76 -11.37 16.72 -0.90
CA ILE A 76 -12.36 17.77 -1.15
C ILE A 76 -13.22 18.00 0.10
N LEU A 77 -13.74 16.92 0.69
CA LEU A 77 -14.55 17.01 1.90
C LEU A 77 -13.76 17.48 3.12
N GLY A 78 -12.46 17.19 3.18
CA GLY A 78 -11.59 17.66 4.26
C GLY A 78 -11.24 19.16 4.19
N LEU A 79 -11.20 19.72 2.97
CA LEU A 79 -10.86 21.13 2.76
C LEU A 79 -12.00 22.09 3.13
N ASP A 80 -13.25 21.64 3.05
CA ASP A 80 -14.46 22.40 3.42
C ASP A 80 -14.57 23.82 2.80
N ALA A 81 -14.03 24.01 1.60
CA ALA A 81 -14.18 25.21 0.80
C ALA A 81 -15.59 25.34 0.17
N ASP A 82 -15.97 26.57 -0.19
CA ASP A 82 -17.26 26.87 -0.82
C ASP A 82 -17.36 26.41 -2.29
N VAL A 83 -16.25 26.54 -3.04
CA VAL A 83 -16.23 26.29 -4.49
C VAL A 83 -15.03 25.45 -4.88
N TYR A 84 -15.28 24.41 -5.67
CA TYR A 84 -14.25 23.51 -6.19
C TYR A 84 -14.22 23.49 -7.71
N GLY A 85 -13.03 23.62 -8.28
CA GLY A 85 -12.74 23.39 -9.69
C GLY A 85 -11.74 22.25 -9.86
N VAL A 86 -12.09 21.25 -10.66
CA VAL A 86 -11.23 20.08 -10.90
C VAL A 86 -10.96 19.93 -12.39
N GLN A 87 -9.72 19.65 -12.76
CA GLN A 87 -9.27 19.41 -14.15
C GLN A 87 -8.60 18.04 -14.29
#